data_AF-A0A1I4QTA0-F1
#
_entry.id   AF-A0A1I4QTA0-F1
#
_cell.length_a   1.000
_cell.length_b   1.000
_cell.length_c   1.000
_cell.angle_alpha   90.00
_cell.angle_beta   90.00
_cell.angle_gamma   90.00
#
_symmetry.space_group_name_H-M   'P 1'
#
loop_
_entity.id
_entity.type
_entity.pdbx_description
1 polymer ?
#
loop_
_entity_poly.entity_id
_entity_poly.type
_entity_poly.pdbx_seq_one_letter_code
_entity_poly.pdbx_strand_id
1 'polypeptide(L)'
;MAHELENMAYVGTTPWHGLGNQLSRHQPLEVWQQEAGMNWHIEESPVRFVSNSASYLGGIHSFPEKKVLYRSDTKAPLSVVSDRYKVVQPWDVLEFYRDLTEYAGFELETAGVLKGGRKFWALARTGQASVLKGNDQVNGYLLLATSCDGSLATVATPTTVRVVCNNTLAIAVNGAPQSIRVPHSTEFNPQAVKQQLGISVSQWDDFMYRMKTLSNRRVNTGEALGYFLRVICDAEKDVEDRRELTQHRALQKVQDLYSGQGRGSTLESAQDTAWGLLCAITEYVDHEKRARSVDHRLDSAWFGQGANLKQKALDHALELVA
;
A
#
# COMPACT_ATOMS: atom_id res chain seq x y z
N MET A 1 -0.78 24.40 6.96
CA MET A 1 -0.20 23.07 6.67
C MET A 1 -1.29 22.26 6.00
N ALA A 2 -1.13 21.95 4.72
CA ALA A 2 -2.18 21.29 3.93
C ALA A 2 -2.31 19.84 4.40
N HIS A 3 -3.49 19.47 4.89
CA HIS A 3 -3.89 18.08 5.02
C HIS A 3 -3.80 17.44 3.62
N GLU A 4 -2.89 16.49 3.44
CA GLU A 4 -2.69 15.82 2.14
C GLU A 4 -3.70 14.69 1.90
N LEU A 5 -4.40 14.26 2.97
CA LEU A 5 -5.55 13.36 2.96
C LEU A 5 -6.76 14.25 2.68
N GLU A 6 -7.28 14.16 1.46
CA GLU A 6 -8.51 14.89 1.11
C GLU A 6 -9.72 14.20 1.72
N ASN A 7 -9.87 12.88 1.49
CA ASN A 7 -10.95 12.09 2.08
C ASN A 7 -10.69 10.59 1.95
N MET A 8 -11.32 9.79 2.81
CA MET A 8 -11.35 8.34 2.68
C MET A 8 -12.53 7.74 3.44
N ALA A 9 -12.94 6.54 3.07
CA ALA A 9 -13.99 5.79 3.74
C ALA A 9 -13.48 4.43 4.19
N TYR A 10 -14.06 3.88 5.26
CA TYR A 10 -13.70 2.57 5.79
C TYR A 10 -14.87 1.86 6.47
N VAL A 11 -14.76 0.54 6.62
CA VAL A 11 -15.69 -0.30 7.37
C VAL A 11 -14.98 -0.99 8.53
N GLY A 12 -15.69 -1.20 9.64
CA GLY A 12 -15.15 -1.92 10.79
C GLY A 12 -14.28 -1.04 11.68
N THR A 13 -13.11 -1.54 12.07
CA THR A 13 -12.20 -0.83 12.98
C THR A 13 -11.64 0.40 12.29
N THR A 14 -11.65 1.53 12.99
CA THR A 14 -11.01 2.75 12.51
C THR A 14 -9.58 2.45 12.08
N PRO A 15 -9.21 2.74 10.81
CA PRO A 15 -7.85 2.59 10.34
C PRO A 15 -6.90 3.33 11.27
N TRP A 16 -5.67 2.85 11.37
CA TRP A 16 -4.68 3.30 12.35
C TRP A 16 -4.37 4.80 12.33
N HIS A 17 -4.74 5.54 11.28
CA HIS A 17 -4.58 6.99 11.20
C HIS A 17 -5.74 7.79 11.81
N GLY A 18 -6.87 7.15 12.18
CA GLY A 18 -7.97 7.82 12.88
C GLY A 18 -8.78 8.79 12.02
N LEU A 19 -8.66 8.73 10.70
CA LEU A 19 -9.29 9.66 9.75
C LEU A 19 -10.23 8.89 8.81
N GLY A 20 -11.21 9.58 8.24
CA GLY A 20 -12.13 9.04 7.24
C GLY A 20 -13.55 8.81 7.74
N ASN A 21 -14.44 8.51 6.80
CA ASN A 21 -15.87 8.30 7.03
C ASN A 21 -16.14 6.81 7.27
N GLN A 22 -16.71 6.50 8.44
CA GLN A 22 -17.06 5.13 8.77
C GLN A 22 -18.37 4.74 8.06
N LEU A 23 -18.33 3.63 7.34
CA LEU A 23 -19.45 3.04 6.65
C LEU A 23 -19.91 1.75 7.34
N SER A 24 -21.18 1.40 7.12
CA SER A 24 -21.65 0.05 7.40
C SER A 24 -21.17 -0.92 6.31
N ARG A 25 -21.20 -2.23 6.61
CA ARG A 25 -20.82 -3.27 5.64
C ARG A 25 -21.80 -3.30 4.46
N HIS A 26 -21.31 -3.76 3.30
CA HIS A 26 -22.11 -3.97 2.07
C HIS A 26 -22.78 -2.69 1.54
N GLN A 27 -22.19 -1.52 1.79
CA GLN A 27 -22.63 -0.28 1.14
C GLN A 27 -22.37 -0.33 -0.36
N PRO A 28 -23.26 0.24 -1.19
CA PRO A 28 -23.10 0.29 -2.63
C PRO A 28 -21.91 1.18 -3.02
N LEU A 29 -21.31 0.94 -4.19
CA LEU A 29 -20.09 1.62 -4.63
C LEU A 29 -20.25 3.13 -4.76
N GLU A 30 -21.46 3.62 -5.01
CA GLU A 30 -21.79 5.04 -5.10
C GLU A 30 -21.65 5.74 -3.73
N VAL A 31 -21.96 5.04 -2.63
CA VAL A 31 -21.71 5.54 -1.28
C VAL A 31 -20.21 5.59 -1.01
N TRP A 32 -19.47 4.54 -1.40
CA TRP A 32 -18.01 4.55 -1.33
C TRP A 32 -17.40 5.71 -2.12
N GLN A 33 -17.92 5.97 -3.33
CA GLN A 33 -17.44 7.05 -4.18
C GLN A 33 -17.58 8.41 -3.50
N GLN A 34 -18.71 8.68 -2.86
CA GLN A 34 -18.95 9.93 -2.13
C GLN A 34 -18.06 10.02 -0.89
N GLU A 35 -18.11 9.00 -0.04
CA GLU A 35 -17.53 9.02 1.30
C GLU A 35 -16.00 8.88 1.26
N ALA A 36 -15.44 8.25 0.21
CA ALA A 36 -14.01 8.21 -0.04
C ALA A 36 -13.46 9.47 -0.74
N GLY A 37 -14.31 10.44 -1.09
CA GLY A 37 -13.92 11.65 -1.83
C GLY A 37 -13.51 11.39 -3.27
N MET A 38 -14.11 10.38 -3.90
CA MET A 38 -13.85 9.94 -5.28
C MET A 38 -14.99 10.33 -6.24
N ASN A 39 -15.98 11.11 -5.78
CA ASN A 39 -17.13 11.56 -6.56
C ASN A 39 -16.83 12.77 -7.45
N TRP A 40 -15.92 12.57 -8.39
CA TRP A 40 -15.50 13.51 -9.42
C TRP A 40 -14.75 12.73 -10.49
N HIS A 41 -14.66 13.30 -11.69
CA HIS A 41 -13.83 12.76 -12.77
C HIS A 41 -12.65 13.67 -13.09
N ILE A 42 -11.59 13.08 -13.59
CA ILE A 42 -10.43 13.76 -14.15
C ILE A 42 -10.82 14.28 -15.53
N GLU A 43 -10.73 15.60 -15.69
CA GLU A 43 -10.83 16.28 -16.98
C GLU A 43 -9.44 16.56 -17.53
N GLU A 44 -9.34 16.67 -18.85
CA GLU A 44 -8.10 16.99 -19.54
C GLU A 44 -8.26 18.16 -20.50
N SER A 45 -7.20 18.93 -20.66
CA SER A 45 -7.14 20.03 -21.62
C SER A 45 -5.72 20.22 -22.15
N PRO A 46 -5.53 20.74 -23.37
CA PRO A 46 -4.19 21.06 -23.88
C PRO A 46 -3.44 22.01 -22.94
N VAL A 47 -2.16 21.75 -22.71
CA VAL A 47 -1.32 22.70 -21.96
C VAL A 47 -1.22 24.01 -22.73
N ARG A 48 -1.43 25.12 -22.03
CA ARG A 48 -1.17 26.47 -22.53
C ARG A 48 -0.19 27.20 -21.62
N PHE A 49 0.72 27.97 -22.21
CA PHE A 49 1.70 28.79 -21.50
C PHE A 49 1.71 30.21 -22.06
N VAL A 50 2.07 31.17 -21.21
CA VAL A 50 2.15 32.58 -21.57
C VAL A 50 3.62 32.94 -21.82
N SER A 51 3.93 33.47 -23.01
CA SER A 51 5.24 34.02 -23.34
C SER A 51 5.23 35.55 -23.26
N ASN A 52 6.39 36.16 -22.93
CA ASN A 52 6.62 37.60 -22.77
C ASN A 52 5.89 38.27 -21.58
N SER A 53 6.64 38.53 -20.51
CA SER A 53 6.17 39.15 -19.27
C SER A 53 6.51 40.65 -19.18
N ALA A 54 6.10 41.46 -20.14
CA ALA A 54 6.21 42.91 -20.03
C ALA A 54 4.96 43.58 -20.60
N SER A 55 4.13 44.06 -19.65
CA SER A 55 3.10 45.10 -19.77
C SER A 55 1.81 44.88 -20.58
N TYR A 56 1.68 43.84 -21.41
CA TYR A 56 0.37 43.45 -21.99
C TYR A 56 0.24 41.92 -21.99
N LEU A 57 -0.98 41.39 -21.82
CA LEU A 57 -1.29 39.94 -21.78
C LEU A 57 -0.41 39.19 -22.78
N GLY A 58 0.58 38.45 -22.26
CA GLY A 58 1.57 37.76 -23.07
C GLY A 58 0.93 36.79 -24.05
N GLY A 59 1.67 36.40 -25.10
CA GLY A 59 1.17 35.46 -26.11
C GLY A 59 0.78 34.13 -25.47
N ILE A 60 -0.46 33.69 -25.64
CA ILE A 60 -0.91 32.37 -25.18
C ILE A 60 -0.53 31.35 -26.24
N HIS A 61 0.43 30.48 -25.92
CA HIS A 61 0.86 29.38 -26.76
C HIS A 61 0.31 28.06 -26.22
N SER A 62 0.07 27.10 -27.11
CA SER A 62 -0.27 25.73 -26.72
C SER A 62 0.96 24.82 -26.83
N PHE A 63 1.04 23.79 -25.99
CA PHE A 63 2.01 22.70 -26.09
C PHE A 63 1.28 21.38 -26.36
N PRO A 64 0.96 21.06 -27.63
CA PRO A 64 0.03 19.97 -27.98
C PRO A 64 0.46 18.57 -27.52
N GLU A 65 1.75 18.33 -27.33
CA GLU A 65 2.27 17.03 -26.85
C GLU A 65 1.98 16.76 -25.36
N LYS A 66 1.47 17.77 -24.66
CA LYS A 66 1.17 17.73 -23.23
C LYS A 66 -0.28 18.15 -22.97
N LYS A 67 -0.89 17.50 -21.99
CA LYS A 67 -2.20 17.87 -21.46
C LYS A 67 -2.14 18.08 -19.96
N VAL A 68 -2.93 19.02 -19.48
CA VAL A 68 -3.19 19.24 -18.05
C VAL A 68 -4.35 18.35 -17.66
N LEU A 69 -4.17 17.59 -16.58
CA LEU A 69 -5.23 16.90 -15.87
C LEU A 69 -5.70 17.76 -14.71
N TYR A 70 -7.01 17.86 -14.50
CA TYR A 70 -7.60 18.63 -13.42
C TYR A 70 -8.92 18.00 -12.96
N ARG A 71 -9.36 18.35 -11.75
CA ARG A 71 -10.62 17.82 -11.22
C ARG A 71 -11.81 18.53 -11.84
N SER A 72 -12.85 17.78 -12.19
CA SER A 72 -14.12 18.34 -12.68
C SER A 72 -14.85 19.23 -11.67
N ASP A 73 -14.77 18.91 -10.38
CA ASP A 73 -15.52 19.56 -9.30
C ASP A 73 -14.97 20.94 -8.90
N THR A 74 -13.66 21.03 -8.72
CA THR A 74 -12.96 22.18 -8.14
C THR A 74 -12.08 22.89 -9.14
N LYS A 75 -11.88 22.28 -10.32
CA LYS A 75 -10.90 22.70 -11.33
C LYS A 75 -9.46 22.72 -10.80
N ALA A 76 -9.20 22.06 -9.66
CA ALA A 76 -7.86 21.98 -9.10
C ALA A 76 -6.93 21.21 -10.06
N PRO A 77 -5.73 21.74 -10.36
CA PRO A 77 -4.79 21.07 -11.25
C PRO A 77 -4.20 19.84 -10.56
N LEU A 78 -4.14 18.73 -11.29
CA LEU A 78 -3.61 17.45 -10.81
C LEU A 78 -2.21 17.21 -11.34
N SER A 79 -2.01 17.23 -12.66
CA SER A 79 -0.69 16.99 -13.27
C SER A 79 -0.62 17.49 -14.72
N VAL A 80 0.60 17.58 -15.25
CA VAL A 80 0.86 17.73 -16.68
C VAL A 80 1.47 16.43 -17.20
N VAL A 81 0.77 15.77 -18.11
CA VAL A 81 1.15 14.47 -18.66
C VAL A 81 1.35 14.55 -20.17
N SER A 82 1.90 13.51 -20.78
CA SER A 82 1.93 13.40 -22.24
C SER A 82 0.52 13.22 -22.79
N ASP A 83 0.31 13.64 -24.03
CA ASP A 83 -0.96 13.45 -24.74
C ASP A 83 -1.38 11.95 -24.81
N ARG A 84 -0.39 11.05 -24.89
CA ARG A 84 -0.60 9.59 -24.91
C ARG A 84 -1.01 8.99 -23.57
N TYR A 85 -0.98 9.75 -22.49
CA TYR A 85 -1.29 9.25 -21.16
C TYR A 85 -2.74 8.80 -21.06
N LYS A 86 -2.94 7.55 -20.64
CA LYS A 86 -4.23 6.90 -20.41
C LYS A 86 -4.62 7.08 -18.95
N VAL A 87 -5.61 7.93 -18.75
CA VAL A 87 -6.18 8.23 -17.43
C VAL A 87 -7.03 7.05 -16.98
N VAL A 88 -6.86 6.64 -15.73
CA VAL A 88 -7.81 5.77 -15.02
C VAL A 88 -8.61 6.67 -14.09
N GLN A 89 -9.93 6.65 -14.22
CA GLN A 89 -10.81 7.51 -13.43
C GLN A 89 -10.92 6.99 -11.99
N PRO A 90 -11.19 7.87 -11.00
CA PRO A 90 -11.49 7.44 -9.64
C PRO A 90 -12.61 6.40 -9.60
N TRP A 91 -13.67 6.58 -10.41
CA TRP A 91 -14.75 5.61 -10.53
C TRP A 91 -14.27 4.22 -10.98
N ASP A 92 -13.36 4.15 -11.96
CA ASP A 92 -12.86 2.86 -12.48
C ASP A 92 -12.17 2.03 -11.39
N VAL A 93 -11.57 2.67 -10.39
CA VAL A 93 -10.93 2.01 -9.25
C VAL A 93 -11.96 1.34 -8.35
N LEU A 94 -13.12 1.96 -8.12
CA LEU A 94 -14.21 1.37 -7.33
C LEU A 94 -14.97 0.33 -8.16
N GLU A 95 -15.30 0.66 -9.40
CA GLU A 95 -16.04 -0.19 -10.34
C GLU A 95 -15.31 -1.51 -10.61
N PHE A 96 -13.98 -1.51 -10.55
CA PHE A 96 -13.18 -2.74 -10.59
C PHE A 96 -13.67 -3.79 -9.57
N TYR A 97 -14.14 -3.38 -8.40
CA TYR A 97 -14.59 -4.30 -7.35
C TYR A 97 -16.03 -4.78 -7.50
N ARG A 98 -16.87 -4.20 -8.37
CA ARG A 98 -18.31 -4.52 -8.46
C ARG A 98 -18.58 -6.02 -8.52
N ASP A 99 -18.08 -6.68 -9.57
CA ASP A 99 -18.28 -8.13 -9.73
C ASP A 99 -17.62 -8.95 -8.60
N LEU A 100 -16.50 -8.46 -8.04
CA LEU A 100 -15.81 -9.16 -6.95
C LEU A 100 -16.66 -9.14 -5.68
N THR A 101 -17.30 -8.01 -5.39
CA THR A 101 -18.18 -7.86 -4.24
C THR A 101 -19.55 -8.52 -4.43
N GLU A 102 -20.09 -8.51 -5.64
CA GLU A 102 -21.42 -9.07 -5.93
C GLU A 102 -21.38 -10.59 -6.09
N TYR A 103 -20.33 -11.15 -6.71
CA TYR A 103 -20.31 -12.57 -7.10
C TYR A 103 -19.15 -13.38 -6.53
N ALA A 104 -18.03 -12.74 -6.14
CA ALA A 104 -16.83 -13.46 -5.66
C ALA A 104 -16.66 -13.43 -4.12
N GLY A 105 -17.61 -12.84 -3.39
CA GLY A 105 -17.59 -12.79 -1.92
C GLY A 105 -16.55 -11.82 -1.34
N PHE A 106 -16.02 -10.90 -2.15
CA PHE A 106 -15.12 -9.88 -1.65
C PHE A 106 -15.92 -8.84 -0.87
N GLU A 107 -15.28 -8.23 0.13
CA GLU A 107 -15.89 -7.12 0.89
C GLU A 107 -14.96 -5.91 0.82
N LEU A 108 -15.45 -4.80 0.25
CA LEU A 108 -14.71 -3.55 0.26
C LEU A 108 -14.59 -3.04 1.70
N GLU A 109 -13.36 -2.75 2.15
CA GLU A 109 -13.10 -2.36 3.55
C GLU A 109 -12.59 -0.94 3.68
N THR A 110 -11.83 -0.44 2.71
CA THR A 110 -11.40 0.96 2.73
C THR A 110 -11.05 1.44 1.33
N ALA A 111 -11.30 2.72 1.06
CA ALA A 111 -10.95 3.39 -0.19
C ALA A 111 -10.67 4.87 0.08
N GLY A 112 -9.86 5.50 -0.77
CA GLY A 112 -9.56 6.90 -0.57
C GLY A 112 -8.68 7.53 -1.64
N VAL A 113 -8.45 8.83 -1.42
CA VAL A 113 -7.60 9.66 -2.25
C VAL A 113 -6.42 10.20 -1.43
N LEU A 114 -5.24 10.26 -2.04
CA LEU A 114 -4.02 10.76 -1.43
C LEU A 114 -3.40 11.85 -2.29
N LYS A 115 -2.52 12.66 -1.68
CA LYS A 115 -1.70 13.65 -2.39
C LYS A 115 -2.54 14.70 -3.14
N GLY A 116 -3.61 15.18 -2.52
CA GLY A 116 -4.49 16.18 -3.12
C GLY A 116 -5.17 15.69 -4.38
N GLY A 117 -5.70 14.46 -4.33
CA GLY A 117 -6.41 13.84 -5.44
C GLY A 117 -5.52 13.32 -6.58
N ARG A 118 -4.20 13.16 -6.38
CA ARG A 118 -3.30 12.62 -7.42
C ARG A 118 -3.18 11.10 -7.42
N LYS A 119 -3.53 10.45 -6.30
CA LYS A 119 -3.49 9.00 -6.13
C LYS A 119 -4.82 8.49 -5.58
N PHE A 120 -5.28 7.38 -6.10
CA PHE A 120 -6.56 6.75 -5.72
C PHE A 120 -6.32 5.28 -5.43
N TRP A 121 -7.06 4.75 -4.46
CA TRP A 121 -6.92 3.36 -4.08
C TRP A 121 -8.18 2.81 -3.42
N ALA A 122 -8.33 1.50 -3.49
CA ALA A 122 -9.38 0.74 -2.82
C ALA A 122 -8.80 -0.62 -2.38
N LEU A 123 -9.27 -1.11 -1.24
CA LEU A 123 -8.82 -2.37 -0.63
C LEU A 123 -10.04 -3.19 -0.25
N ALA A 124 -10.12 -4.40 -0.78
CA ALA A 124 -11.17 -5.35 -0.46
C ALA A 124 -10.60 -6.62 0.18
N ARG A 125 -11.28 -7.11 1.22
CA ARG A 125 -11.05 -8.41 1.82
C ARG A 125 -11.54 -9.51 0.86
N THR A 126 -10.73 -10.53 0.60
CA THR A 126 -11.04 -11.57 -0.39
C THR A 126 -11.91 -12.70 0.16
N GLY A 127 -12.20 -12.70 1.47
CA GLY A 127 -12.81 -13.82 2.18
C GLY A 127 -11.83 -14.93 2.56
N GLN A 128 -10.61 -14.93 2.02
CA GLN A 128 -9.55 -15.85 2.43
C GLN A 128 -9.03 -15.46 3.81
N ALA A 129 -8.89 -16.46 4.69
CA ALA A 129 -8.31 -16.28 6.01
C ALA A 129 -7.58 -17.56 6.42
N SER A 130 -6.56 -17.40 7.26
CA SER A 130 -5.81 -18.51 7.85
C SER A 130 -5.36 -18.14 9.25
N VAL A 131 -5.18 -19.14 10.09
CA VAL A 131 -4.87 -18.97 11.51
C VAL A 131 -3.53 -19.66 11.80
N LEU A 132 -2.57 -18.87 12.27
CA LEU A 132 -1.30 -19.36 12.78
C LEU A 132 -1.44 -19.76 14.26
N LYS A 133 -0.38 -20.36 14.84
CA LYS A 133 -0.36 -20.78 16.25
C LYS A 133 -0.73 -19.65 17.20
N GLY A 134 -1.37 -19.98 18.32
CA GLY A 134 -1.85 -18.98 19.27
C GLY A 134 -3.04 -18.14 18.78
N ASN A 135 -3.84 -18.65 17.83
CA ASN A 135 -5.01 -17.97 17.25
C ASN A 135 -4.66 -16.64 16.55
N ASP A 136 -3.50 -16.59 15.90
CA ASP A 136 -3.03 -15.41 15.18
C ASP A 136 -3.59 -15.40 13.74
N GLN A 137 -4.65 -14.64 13.54
CA GLN A 137 -5.42 -14.59 12.29
C GLN A 137 -4.80 -13.67 11.24
N VAL A 138 -4.65 -14.19 10.02
CA VAL A 138 -4.19 -13.47 8.83
C VAL A 138 -5.26 -13.57 7.75
N ASN A 139 -5.69 -12.42 7.23
CA ASN A 139 -6.73 -12.28 6.21
C ASN A 139 -6.12 -11.87 4.87
N GLY A 140 -6.70 -12.37 3.77
CA GLY A 140 -6.33 -12.02 2.40
C GLY A 140 -7.08 -10.80 1.88
N TYR A 141 -6.37 -9.98 1.11
CA TYR A 141 -6.84 -8.72 0.58
C TYR A 141 -6.38 -8.50 -0.86
N LEU A 142 -7.11 -7.66 -1.58
CA LEU A 142 -6.75 -7.15 -2.90
C LEU A 142 -6.75 -5.62 -2.87
N LEU A 143 -5.57 -5.04 -3.03
CA LEU A 143 -5.36 -3.59 -3.18
C LEU A 143 -5.34 -3.24 -4.66
N LEU A 144 -6.17 -2.30 -5.10
CA LEU A 144 -6.03 -1.63 -6.38
C LEU A 144 -5.65 -0.18 -6.12
N ALA A 145 -4.60 0.31 -6.77
CA ALA A 145 -4.16 1.68 -6.64
C ALA A 145 -3.65 2.23 -7.97
N THR A 146 -3.77 3.54 -8.16
CA THR A 146 -3.28 4.24 -9.35
C THR A 146 -2.93 5.69 -9.04
N SER A 147 -2.23 6.36 -9.95
CA SER A 147 -2.01 7.80 -9.90
C SER A 147 -2.42 8.45 -11.23
N CYS A 148 -2.77 9.72 -11.20
CA CYS A 148 -2.93 10.51 -12.42
C CYS A 148 -1.70 11.38 -12.74
N ASP A 149 -0.69 11.41 -11.85
CA ASP A 149 0.54 12.17 -12.04
C ASP A 149 1.71 11.35 -12.60
N GLY A 150 1.49 10.05 -12.85
CA GLY A 150 2.48 9.13 -13.37
C GLY A 150 3.48 8.60 -12.33
N SER A 151 3.33 8.97 -11.05
CA SER A 151 4.20 8.47 -9.97
C SER A 151 3.94 6.99 -9.62
N LEU A 152 2.76 6.48 -9.95
CA LEU A 152 2.33 5.10 -9.75
C LEU A 152 1.52 4.65 -10.96
N ALA A 153 1.81 3.46 -11.50
CA ALA A 153 0.98 2.83 -12.52
C ALA A 153 -0.34 2.32 -11.92
N THR A 154 -1.32 1.90 -12.71
CA THR A 154 -2.45 1.16 -12.13
C THR A 154 -1.97 -0.22 -11.71
N VAL A 155 -2.03 -0.52 -10.41
CA VAL A 155 -1.48 -1.74 -9.82
C VAL A 155 -2.54 -2.44 -8.99
N ALA A 156 -2.78 -3.72 -9.28
CA ALA A 156 -3.58 -4.62 -8.47
C ALA A 156 -2.66 -5.59 -7.73
N THR A 157 -2.69 -5.58 -6.39
CA THR A 157 -1.77 -6.31 -5.52
C THR A 157 -2.54 -7.19 -4.53
N PRO A 158 -2.44 -8.52 -4.65
CA PRO A 158 -2.79 -9.44 -3.57
C PRO A 158 -1.90 -9.19 -2.34
N THR A 159 -2.51 -8.99 -1.19
CA THR A 159 -1.85 -8.59 0.05
C THR A 159 -2.54 -9.24 1.26
N THR A 160 -1.98 -9.12 2.46
CA THR A 160 -2.59 -9.69 3.67
C THR A 160 -2.66 -8.66 4.79
N VAL A 161 -3.52 -8.90 5.77
CA VAL A 161 -3.58 -8.12 7.02
C VAL A 161 -3.58 -9.10 8.17
N ARG A 162 -2.68 -8.90 9.12
CA ARG A 162 -2.67 -9.62 10.39
C ARG A 162 -3.59 -8.89 11.37
N VAL A 163 -4.62 -9.58 11.84
CA VAL A 163 -5.76 -8.95 12.54
C VAL A 163 -5.33 -8.28 13.85
N VAL A 164 -4.46 -8.92 14.62
CA VAL A 164 -4.08 -8.45 15.97
C VAL A 164 -3.28 -7.14 15.96
N CYS A 165 -2.69 -6.77 14.83
CA CYS A 165 -1.94 -5.52 14.70
C CYS A 165 -2.61 -4.49 13.80
N ASN A 166 -3.63 -4.90 13.01
CA ASN A 166 -4.25 -4.12 11.95
C ASN A 166 -3.20 -3.49 11.00
N ASN A 167 -2.07 -4.18 10.82
CA ASN A 167 -1.03 -3.78 9.88
C ASN A 167 -1.48 -4.22 8.49
N THR A 168 -1.52 -3.29 7.53
CA THR A 168 -1.58 -3.69 6.13
C THR A 168 -0.23 -4.29 5.77
N LEU A 169 -0.17 -5.62 5.83
CA LEU A 169 0.95 -6.40 5.35
C LEU A 169 0.93 -6.31 3.81
N ALA A 170 1.27 -5.12 3.28
CA ALA A 170 1.62 -4.83 1.89
C ALA A 170 2.95 -5.52 1.51
N ILE A 171 3.15 -6.71 2.06
CA ILE A 171 3.99 -7.75 1.54
C ILE A 171 3.10 -8.44 0.51
N ALA A 172 3.50 -8.35 -0.76
CA ALA A 172 2.83 -9.08 -1.81
C ALA A 172 2.82 -10.57 -1.41
N VAL A 173 1.64 -11.19 -1.51
CA VAL A 173 1.53 -12.65 -1.47
C VAL A 173 2.44 -13.16 -2.61
N ASN A 174 3.66 -13.62 -2.29
CA ASN A 174 4.65 -14.35 -3.13
C ASN A 174 6.11 -13.86 -3.27
N GLY A 175 6.63 -12.87 -2.54
CA GLY A 175 8.11 -12.67 -2.51
C GLY A 175 8.76 -12.10 -3.79
N ALA A 176 8.01 -11.86 -4.86
CA ALA A 176 8.38 -11.21 -6.13
C ALA A 176 7.08 -10.84 -6.90
N PRO A 177 7.09 -9.99 -7.96
CA PRO A 177 5.99 -9.08 -8.31
C PRO A 177 4.80 -9.77 -8.96
N GLN A 178 3.84 -10.25 -8.18
CA GLN A 178 2.51 -10.61 -8.70
C GLN A 178 1.50 -9.46 -8.63
N SER A 179 1.98 -8.27 -8.27
CA SER A 179 1.24 -7.05 -8.53
C SER A 179 1.06 -6.90 -10.05
N ILE A 180 -0.17 -6.99 -10.53
CA ILE A 180 -0.47 -6.77 -11.94
C ILE A 180 -0.38 -5.27 -12.19
N ARG A 181 0.56 -4.87 -13.04
CA ARG A 181 0.88 -3.48 -13.31
C ARG A 181 0.48 -3.09 -14.73
N VAL A 182 -0.41 -2.12 -14.85
CA VAL A 182 -0.83 -1.51 -16.10
C VAL A 182 -0.23 -0.10 -16.19
N PRO A 183 0.80 0.13 -17.03
CA PRO A 183 1.38 1.45 -17.20
C PRO A 183 0.38 2.40 -17.89
N HIS A 184 0.46 3.69 -17.60
CA HIS A 184 -0.41 4.72 -18.22
C HIS A 184 -0.15 4.98 -19.71
N SER A 185 0.78 4.25 -20.33
CA SER A 185 0.88 4.17 -21.79
C SER A 185 -0.14 3.19 -22.40
N THR A 186 -0.79 2.39 -21.55
CA THR A 186 -1.72 1.32 -21.91
C THR A 186 -3.09 1.60 -21.27
N GLU A 187 -4.15 1.24 -21.96
CA GLU A 187 -5.50 1.38 -21.43
C GLU A 187 -5.76 0.37 -20.30
N PHE A 188 -6.40 0.82 -19.23
CA PHE A 188 -6.76 -0.04 -18.11
C PHE A 188 -7.96 -0.90 -18.48
N ASN A 189 -7.75 -2.22 -18.55
CA ASN A 189 -8.81 -3.19 -18.78
C ASN A 189 -9.06 -4.00 -17.49
N PRO A 190 -10.15 -3.72 -16.74
CA PRO A 190 -10.40 -4.37 -15.46
C PRO A 190 -10.60 -5.88 -15.60
N GLN A 191 -11.21 -6.35 -16.69
CA GLN A 191 -11.46 -7.79 -16.91
C GLN A 191 -10.16 -8.55 -17.19
N ALA A 192 -9.25 -7.97 -17.99
CA ALA A 192 -7.93 -8.56 -18.22
C ALA A 192 -7.11 -8.64 -16.91
N VAL A 193 -7.19 -7.62 -16.07
CA VAL A 193 -6.54 -7.62 -14.74
C VAL A 193 -7.14 -8.68 -13.83
N LYS A 194 -8.48 -8.79 -13.76
CA LYS A 194 -9.17 -9.84 -12.98
C LYS A 194 -8.81 -11.25 -13.45
N GLN A 195 -8.70 -11.49 -14.76
CA GLN A 195 -8.29 -12.78 -15.30
C GLN A 195 -6.87 -13.14 -14.86
N GLN A 196 -5.93 -12.19 -14.94
CA GLN A 196 -4.57 -12.39 -14.46
C GLN A 196 -4.52 -12.62 -12.93
N LEU A 197 -5.38 -11.93 -12.17
CA LEU A 197 -5.53 -12.19 -10.73
C LEU A 197 -6.08 -13.59 -10.47
N GLY A 198 -7.10 -14.05 -11.22
CA GLY A 198 -7.68 -15.38 -11.06
C GLY A 198 -6.67 -16.51 -11.28
N ILE A 199 -5.67 -16.29 -12.13
CA ILE A 199 -4.53 -17.21 -12.29
C ILE A 199 -3.62 -17.19 -11.04
N SER A 200 -3.51 -16.05 -10.36
CA SER A 200 -2.67 -15.82 -9.17
C SER A 200 -3.33 -16.19 -7.82
N VAL A 201 -4.67 -16.16 -7.70
CA VAL A 201 -5.42 -16.51 -6.46
C VAL A 201 -5.21 -17.97 -6.02
N SER A 202 -4.70 -18.82 -6.91
CA SER A 202 -4.23 -20.18 -6.61
C SER A 202 -3.07 -20.27 -5.62
N GLN A 203 -2.47 -19.14 -5.21
CA GLN A 203 -1.20 -19.09 -4.47
C GLN A 203 -1.33 -18.58 -3.02
N TRP A 204 -2.57 -18.34 -2.56
CA TRP A 204 -2.86 -18.05 -1.15
C TRP A 204 -2.32 -19.16 -0.23
N ASP A 205 -2.57 -20.42 -0.60
CA ASP A 205 -2.17 -21.57 0.19
C ASP A 205 -0.64 -21.69 0.32
N ASP A 206 0.08 -21.46 -0.78
CA ASP A 206 1.56 -21.44 -0.79
C ASP A 206 2.12 -20.32 0.09
N PHE A 207 1.53 -19.13 0.01
CA PHE A 207 1.93 -18.02 0.87
C PHE A 207 1.70 -18.35 2.34
N MET A 208 0.51 -18.82 2.70
CA MET A 208 0.20 -19.18 4.08
C MET A 208 1.03 -20.37 4.56
N TYR A 209 1.40 -21.30 3.68
CA TYR A 209 2.36 -22.36 3.99
C TYR A 209 3.71 -21.77 4.40
N ARG A 210 4.27 -20.82 3.63
CA ARG A 210 5.50 -20.12 4.00
C ARG A 210 5.38 -19.39 5.33
N MET A 211 4.26 -18.67 5.56
CA MET A 211 4.05 -17.93 6.81
C MET A 211 3.97 -18.88 8.01
N LYS A 212 3.32 -20.04 7.84
CA LYS A 212 3.29 -21.10 8.83
C LYS A 212 4.69 -21.67 9.11
N THR A 213 5.51 -21.87 8.09
CA THR A 213 6.91 -22.29 8.26
C THR A 213 7.71 -21.26 9.06
N LEU A 214 7.59 -19.97 8.73
CA LEU A 214 8.23 -18.88 9.50
C LEU A 214 7.77 -18.85 10.97
N SER A 215 6.48 -19.09 11.23
CA SER A 215 5.93 -19.13 12.59
C SER A 215 6.39 -20.33 13.42
N ASN A 216 6.93 -21.36 12.77
CA ASN A 216 7.49 -22.53 13.46
C ASN A 216 9.01 -22.45 13.63
N ARG A 217 9.70 -21.60 12.87
CA ARG A 217 11.16 -21.40 12.99
C ARG A 217 11.47 -20.48 14.15
N ARG A 218 11.91 -21.07 15.27
CA ARG A 218 12.46 -20.33 16.42
C ARG A 218 13.72 -19.57 16.03
N VAL A 219 13.97 -18.41 16.61
CA VAL A 219 15.13 -17.55 16.30
C VAL A 219 15.80 -17.14 17.60
N ASN A 220 17.12 -17.30 17.72
CA ASN A 220 17.85 -16.81 18.89
C ASN A 220 18.21 -15.31 18.77
N THR A 221 18.62 -14.67 19.88
CA THR A 221 18.92 -13.23 19.91
C THR A 221 19.97 -12.78 18.88
N GLY A 222 20.98 -13.62 18.61
CA GLY A 222 22.03 -13.31 17.64
C GLY A 222 21.57 -13.41 16.18
N GLU A 223 20.69 -14.37 15.87
CA GLU A 223 20.02 -14.47 14.57
C GLU A 223 19.08 -13.28 14.35
N ALA A 224 18.26 -12.94 15.34
CA ALA A 224 17.32 -11.82 15.28
C ALA A 224 18.05 -10.48 15.03
N LEU A 225 19.11 -10.21 15.78
CA LEU A 225 19.93 -9.02 15.57
C LEU A 225 20.54 -8.97 14.16
N GLY A 226 21.11 -10.10 13.69
CA GLY A 226 21.69 -10.18 12.36
C GLY A 226 20.67 -9.93 11.25
N TYR A 227 19.45 -10.45 11.41
CA TYR A 227 18.34 -10.17 10.50
C TYR A 227 18.02 -8.67 10.46
N PHE A 228 17.85 -8.01 11.62
CA PHE A 228 17.52 -6.59 11.63
C PHE A 228 18.63 -5.70 11.08
N LEU A 229 19.90 -6.04 11.32
CA LEU A 229 21.05 -5.33 10.72
C LEU A 229 21.02 -5.41 9.20
N ARG A 230 20.77 -6.60 8.64
CA ARG A 230 20.65 -6.78 7.19
C ARG A 230 19.48 -6.00 6.61
N VAL A 231 18.30 -6.11 7.24
CA VAL A 231 17.07 -5.51 6.71
C VAL A 231 17.08 -3.98 6.82
N ILE A 232 17.40 -3.43 8.00
CA ILE A 232 17.32 -1.99 8.28
C ILE A 232 18.58 -1.26 7.83
N CYS A 233 19.76 -1.81 8.10
CA CYS A 233 21.03 -1.09 7.94
C CYS A 233 21.82 -1.48 6.68
N ASP A 234 21.37 -2.48 5.91
CA ASP A 234 22.16 -3.08 4.81
C ASP A 234 23.56 -3.53 5.27
N ALA A 235 23.68 -3.87 6.56
CA ALA A 235 24.95 -4.18 7.20
C ALA A 235 25.05 -5.68 7.53
N GLU A 236 26.27 -6.20 7.44
CA GLU A 236 26.60 -7.50 8.03
C GLU A 236 26.77 -7.41 9.55
N LYS A 237 26.90 -8.56 10.23
CA LYS A 237 26.87 -8.66 11.70
C LYS A 237 27.99 -7.91 12.43
N ASP A 238 29.07 -7.51 11.74
CA ASP A 238 30.29 -6.97 12.33
C ASP A 238 30.36 -5.44 12.31
N VAL A 239 29.59 -4.80 13.19
CA VAL A 239 29.71 -3.36 13.46
C VAL A 239 30.13 -3.17 14.92
N GLU A 240 31.30 -2.58 15.16
CA GLU A 240 31.90 -2.42 16.50
C GLU A 240 31.05 -1.52 17.43
N ASP A 241 30.60 -0.34 16.97
CA ASP A 241 29.60 0.48 17.68
C ASP A 241 28.36 0.72 16.82
N ARG A 242 27.24 0.16 17.26
CA ARG A 242 25.95 0.27 16.57
C ARG A 242 25.43 1.70 16.51
N ARG A 243 25.86 2.59 17.39
CA ARG A 243 25.47 4.02 17.38
C ARG A 243 26.01 4.76 16.17
N GLU A 244 27.04 4.23 15.53
CA GLU A 244 27.58 4.77 14.28
C GLU A 244 26.71 4.43 13.06
N LEU A 245 25.78 3.48 13.21
CA LEU A 245 24.81 3.18 12.15
C LEU A 245 23.82 4.34 11.99
N THR A 246 23.74 4.86 10.77
CA THR A 246 22.80 5.91 10.38
C THR A 246 21.35 5.60 10.79
N GLN A 247 20.98 4.32 10.82
CA GLN A 247 19.63 3.84 11.16
C GLN A 247 19.50 3.23 12.57
N HIS A 248 20.44 3.51 13.49
CA HIS A 248 20.43 2.94 14.85
C HIS A 248 19.10 3.06 15.59
N ARG A 249 18.39 4.19 15.46
CA ARG A 249 17.07 4.38 16.10
C ARG A 249 15.99 3.45 15.52
N ALA A 250 16.02 3.21 14.21
CA ALA A 250 15.10 2.27 13.56
C ALA A 250 15.41 0.85 14.02
N LEU A 251 16.70 0.49 14.06
CA LEU A 251 17.19 -0.80 14.55
C LEU A 251 16.76 -1.08 15.99
N GLN A 252 16.92 -0.11 16.90
CA GLN A 252 16.46 -0.26 18.28
C GLN A 252 14.94 -0.45 18.33
N LYS A 253 14.18 0.36 17.59
CA LYS A 253 12.73 0.30 17.61
C LYS A 253 12.19 -1.05 17.12
N VAL A 254 12.75 -1.62 16.06
CA VAL A 254 12.31 -2.95 15.58
C VAL A 254 12.66 -4.08 16.55
N GLN A 255 13.79 -3.96 17.27
CA GLN A 255 14.14 -4.90 18.34
C GLN A 255 13.17 -4.79 19.51
N ASP A 256 12.79 -3.58 19.91
CA ASP A 256 11.81 -3.35 20.98
C ASP A 256 10.45 -3.96 20.62
N LEU A 257 9.99 -3.76 19.37
CA LEU A 257 8.75 -4.34 18.85
C LEU A 257 8.79 -5.87 18.88
N TYR A 258 9.90 -6.46 18.42
CA TYR A 258 10.10 -7.91 18.46
C TYR A 258 10.14 -8.46 19.89
N SER A 259 10.75 -7.73 20.82
CA SER A 259 11.01 -8.18 22.19
C SER A 259 9.84 -7.96 23.16
N GLY A 260 8.61 -7.78 22.66
CA GLY A 260 7.42 -7.69 23.51
C GLY A 260 6.62 -6.38 23.41
N GLN A 261 7.17 -5.33 22.78
CA GLN A 261 6.44 -4.05 22.64
C GLN A 261 5.55 -4.01 21.39
N GLY A 262 5.72 -4.95 20.46
CA GLY A 262 4.94 -5.03 19.24
C GLY A 262 3.57 -5.66 19.46
N ARG A 263 2.61 -5.31 18.62
CA ARG A 263 1.26 -5.86 18.69
C ARG A 263 1.28 -7.35 18.40
N GLY A 264 0.84 -8.15 19.37
CA GLY A 264 0.83 -9.61 19.26
C GLY A 264 2.23 -10.22 19.16
N SER A 265 3.29 -9.53 19.60
CA SER A 265 4.65 -10.08 19.61
C SER A 265 4.82 -11.21 20.64
N THR A 266 3.93 -11.30 21.63
CA THR A 266 3.88 -12.36 22.65
C THR A 266 3.02 -13.56 22.22
N LEU A 267 2.41 -13.54 21.04
CA LEU A 267 1.67 -14.69 20.51
C LEU A 267 2.62 -15.83 20.16
N GLU A 268 2.15 -17.07 20.29
CA GLU A 268 2.95 -18.27 20.02
C GLU A 268 3.51 -18.32 18.60
N SER A 269 2.76 -17.81 17.62
CA SER A 269 3.20 -17.68 16.23
C SER A 269 4.39 -16.73 16.04
N ALA A 270 4.54 -15.73 16.90
CA ALA A 270 5.42 -14.58 16.71
C ALA A 270 6.60 -14.57 17.70
N GLN A 271 6.36 -14.87 18.97
CA GLN A 271 7.35 -14.79 20.03
C GLN A 271 8.56 -15.68 19.73
N ASP A 272 9.74 -15.07 19.62
CA ASP A 272 10.99 -15.75 19.32
C ASP A 272 10.98 -16.56 18.01
N THR A 273 10.26 -16.10 16.98
CA THR A 273 10.15 -16.77 15.67
C THR A 273 10.55 -15.87 14.50
N ALA A 274 10.84 -16.48 13.35
CA ALA A 274 11.08 -15.74 12.11
C ALA A 274 9.84 -14.94 11.66
N TRP A 275 8.63 -15.43 11.94
CA TRP A 275 7.38 -14.66 11.73
C TRP A 275 7.33 -13.40 12.60
N GLY A 276 7.77 -13.48 13.85
CA GLY A 276 7.88 -12.33 14.75
C GLY A 276 8.81 -11.24 14.23
N LEU A 277 9.94 -11.63 13.60
CA LEU A 277 10.86 -10.68 12.97
C LEU A 277 10.16 -9.88 11.86
N LEU A 278 9.41 -10.57 10.99
CA LEU A 278 8.66 -9.96 9.91
C LEU A 278 7.55 -9.04 10.43
N CYS A 279 6.84 -9.48 11.47
CA CYS A 279 5.81 -8.67 12.15
C CYS A 279 6.40 -7.37 12.71
N ALA A 280 7.58 -7.42 13.33
CA ALA A 280 8.23 -6.23 13.88
C ALA A 280 8.61 -5.21 12.80
N ILE A 281 9.13 -5.66 11.65
CA ILE A 281 9.45 -4.75 10.53
C ILE A 281 8.17 -4.14 9.94
N THR A 282 7.15 -4.95 9.70
CA THR A 282 5.90 -4.48 9.08
C THR A 282 5.18 -3.48 9.98
N GLU A 283 5.12 -3.75 11.29
CA GLU A 283 4.59 -2.81 12.28
C GLU A 283 5.40 -1.52 12.34
N TYR A 284 6.73 -1.62 12.29
CA TYR A 284 7.60 -0.45 12.25
C TYR A 284 7.29 0.44 11.03
N VAL A 285 7.16 -0.16 9.84
CA VAL A 285 6.86 0.58 8.60
C VAL A 285 5.50 1.24 8.66
N ASP A 286 4.48 0.54 9.15
CA ASP A 286 3.09 1.00 9.08
C ASP A 286 2.74 2.00 10.18
N HIS A 287 3.35 1.87 11.37
CA HIS A 287 2.94 2.63 12.56
C HIS A 287 4.04 3.52 13.16
N GLU A 288 5.28 3.07 13.19
CA GLU A 288 6.33 3.71 14.02
C GLU A 288 7.29 4.58 13.22
N LYS A 289 7.45 4.31 11.92
CA LYS A 289 8.35 5.06 11.06
C LYS A 289 7.88 6.51 10.94
N ARG A 290 8.78 7.44 11.26
CA ARG A 290 8.51 8.89 11.16
C ARG A 290 8.30 9.27 9.70
N ALA A 291 7.27 10.05 9.44
CA ALA A 291 6.97 10.62 8.13
C ALA A 291 6.53 12.08 8.29
N ARG A 292 6.58 12.85 7.19
CA ARG A 292 6.16 14.26 7.17
C ARG A 292 4.67 14.44 7.43
N SER A 293 3.87 13.48 6.98
CA SER A 293 2.42 13.41 7.15
C SER A 293 1.99 11.94 7.21
N VAL A 294 0.77 11.71 7.66
CA VAL A 294 0.12 10.39 7.63
C VAL A 294 0.08 9.84 6.21
N ASP A 295 -0.34 10.65 5.25
CA ASP A 295 -0.35 10.33 3.81
C ASP A 295 1.00 9.90 3.29
N HIS A 296 2.05 10.64 3.64
CA HIS A 296 3.40 10.27 3.25
C HIS A 296 3.81 8.92 3.82
N ARG A 297 3.35 8.55 5.03
CA ARG A 297 3.60 7.23 5.59
C ARG A 297 2.84 6.16 4.82
N LEU A 298 1.54 6.34 4.61
CA LEU A 298 0.69 5.38 3.91
C LEU A 298 1.19 5.15 2.47
N ASP A 299 1.46 6.23 1.74
CA ASP A 299 2.04 6.18 0.38
C ASP A 299 3.38 5.44 0.35
N SER A 300 4.26 5.71 1.32
CA SER A 300 5.54 5.01 1.43
C SER A 300 5.39 3.54 1.80
N ALA A 301 4.49 3.23 2.73
CA ALA A 301 4.23 1.88 3.24
C ALA A 301 3.63 0.96 2.18
N TRP A 302 2.87 1.49 1.21
CA TRP A 302 2.23 0.70 0.17
C TRP A 302 2.93 0.77 -1.19
N PHE A 303 3.52 1.92 -1.54
CA PHE A 303 4.00 2.17 -2.90
C PHE A 303 5.46 2.64 -2.98
N GLY A 304 6.10 2.91 -1.84
CA GLY A 304 7.43 3.51 -1.79
C GLY A 304 8.46 2.66 -1.06
N GLN A 305 9.39 3.35 -0.39
CA GLN A 305 10.48 2.71 0.33
C GLN A 305 10.00 1.78 1.46
N GLY A 306 8.84 2.05 2.07
CA GLY A 306 8.25 1.18 3.08
C GLY A 306 7.81 -0.17 2.51
N ALA A 307 7.18 -0.17 1.33
CA ALA A 307 6.83 -1.41 0.64
C ALA A 307 8.06 -2.24 0.27
N ASN A 308 9.11 -1.59 -0.27
CA ASN A 308 10.37 -2.27 -0.58
C ASN A 308 11.03 -2.86 0.67
N LEU A 309 11.00 -2.14 1.80
CA LEU A 309 11.55 -2.64 3.07
C LEU A 309 10.77 -3.84 3.59
N LYS A 310 9.43 -3.85 3.48
CA LYS A 310 8.59 -4.99 3.86
C LYS A 310 8.86 -6.20 2.97
N GLN A 311 9.07 -6.00 1.67
CA GLN A 311 9.45 -7.07 0.74
C GLN A 311 10.81 -7.66 1.11
N LYS A 312 11.83 -6.81 1.26
CA LYS A 312 13.17 -7.22 1.70
C LYS A 312 13.15 -7.98 3.04
N ALA A 313 12.31 -7.54 3.97
CA ALA A 313 12.11 -8.21 5.25
C ALA A 313 11.54 -9.63 5.09
N LEU A 314 10.56 -9.81 4.19
CA LEU A 314 10.04 -11.13 3.86
C LEU A 314 11.15 -12.01 3.26
N ASP A 315 11.88 -11.50 2.27
CA ASP A 315 12.90 -12.27 1.54
C ASP A 315 13.98 -12.81 2.50
N HIS A 316 14.52 -11.94 3.38
CA HIS A 316 15.48 -12.37 4.40
C HIS A 316 14.87 -13.26 5.49
N ALA A 317 13.56 -13.17 5.75
CA ALA A 317 12.91 -14.08 6.70
C ALA A 317 12.79 -15.48 6.10
N LEU A 318 12.48 -15.57 4.80
CA LEU A 318 12.42 -16.82 4.05
C LEU A 318 13.78 -17.51 3.95
N GLU A 319 14.88 -16.76 3.87
CA GLU A 319 16.24 -17.33 3.95
C GLU A 319 16.52 -18.08 5.26
N LEU A 320 15.84 -17.77 6.37
CA LEU A 320 16.02 -18.46 7.66
C LEU A 320 15.40 -19.86 7.71
N VAL A 321 14.57 -20.19 6.71
CA VAL A 321 13.84 -21.46 6.58
C VAL A 321 14.12 -22.19 5.26
N ALA A 322 15.03 -21.65 4.44
CA ALA A 322 15.50 -22.24 3.20
C ALA A 322 16.54 -23.35 3.43
#